data_AF-A0A367J8F5-F1
#
_entry.id   AF-A0A367J8F5-F1
#
_cell.length_a   1.000
_cell.length_b   1.000
_cell.length_c   1.000
_cell.angle_alpha   90.00
_cell.angle_beta   90.00
_cell.angle_gamma   90.00
#
_symmetry.space_group_name_H-M   'P 1'
#
loop_
_entity.id
_entity.type
_entity.pdbx_description
1 polymer ?
#
loop_
_entity_poly.entity_id
_entity_poly.type
_entity_poly.pdbx_seq_one_letter_code
_entity_poly.pdbx_strand_id
1 'polypeptide(L)' 'MALFVARIPKDLHTRDLEDTFSKFGKMTRFDIKQGYGFVEYEDKRDAEDAIKA' A
#
# COMPACT_ATOMS: atom_id res chain seq x y z
N MET A 1 -3.19 8.31 6.90
CA MET A 1 -3.57 8.74 5.53
C MET A 1 -3.90 7.49 4.72
N ALA A 2 -4.96 7.49 3.91
CA ALA A 2 -5.37 6.33 3.12
C ALA A 2 -4.90 6.46 1.66
N LEU A 3 -4.20 5.44 1.18
CA LEU A 3 -3.76 5.28 -0.19
C LEU A 3 -4.66 4.28 -0.91
N PHE A 4 -5.03 4.63 -2.13
CA PHE A 4 -5.78 3.76 -3.02
C PHE A 4 -4.88 3.33 -4.18
N VAL A 5 -4.70 2.02 -4.31
CA VAL A 5 -3.90 1.42 -5.37
C VAL A 5 -4.86 0.74 -6.35
N ALA A 6 -4.98 1.28 -7.55
CA ALA A 6 -5.78 0.70 -8.62
C ALA A 6 -4.89 -0.03 -9.63
N ARG A 7 -5.50 -0.92 -10.43
CA ARG A 7 -4.82 -1.61 -11.55
C ARG A 7 -3.74 -2.59 -11.08
N ILE A 8 -3.99 -3.25 -9.96
CA ILE A 8 -3.15 -4.34 -9.46
C ILE A 8 -3.30 -5.54 -10.43
N PRO A 9 -2.20 -5.99 -11.08
CA PRO A 9 -2.26 -7.18 -11.93
C PRO A 9 -2.54 -8.41 -11.07
N LYS A 10 -3.25 -9.40 -11.62
CA LYS A 10 -3.60 -10.64 -10.89
C LYS A 10 -2.39 -11.42 -10.37
N ASP A 11 -1.22 -11.19 -10.96
CA ASP A 11 0.05 -11.80 -10.58
C ASP A 11 0.69 -11.15 -9.33
N LEU A 12 0.28 -9.92 -8.99
CA LEU A 12 0.85 -9.22 -7.85
C LEU A 12 0.17 -9.68 -6.57
N HIS A 13 0.94 -10.35 -5.73
CA HIS A 13 0.46 -10.81 -4.45
C HIS A 13 0.44 -9.69 -3.41
N THR A 14 -0.51 -9.79 -2.50
CA THR A 14 -0.67 -8.93 -1.33
C THR A 14 0.64 -8.79 -0.55
N ARG A 15 1.41 -9.87 -0.48
CA ARG A 15 2.66 -9.96 0.27
C ARG A 15 3.80 -9.13 -0.33
N ASP A 16 3.89 -9.03 -1.66
CA ASP A 16 4.90 -8.21 -2.33
C ASP A 16 4.64 -6.73 -2.12
N LEU A 17 3.37 -6.32 -2.22
CA LEU A 17 2.97 -4.95 -1.90
C LEU A 17 3.19 -4.67 -0.42
N GLU A 18 2.82 -5.58 0.48
CA GLU A 18 3.06 -5.41 1.92
C GLU A 18 4.55 -5.24 2.24
N ASP A 19 5.44 -6.06 1.68
CA ASP A 19 6.89 -5.92 1.86
C ASP A 19 7.42 -4.60 1.30
N THR A 20 6.91 -4.19 0.13
CA THR A 20 7.28 -2.92 -0.51
C THR A 20 6.83 -1.73 0.35
N PHE A 21 5.57 -1.71 0.77
CA PHE A 21 4.98 -0.63 1.55
C PHE A 21 5.49 -0.57 3.00
N SER A 22 5.87 -1.72 3.57
CA SER A 22 6.46 -1.83 4.91
C SER A 22 7.82 -1.15 5.01
N LYS A 23 8.55 -1.02 3.89
CA LYS A 23 9.84 -0.31 3.85
C LYS A 23 9.72 1.21 4.01
N PHE A 24 8.58 1.79 3.63
CA PHE A 24 8.36 3.23 3.68
C PHE A 24 7.85 3.71 5.03
N GLY A 25 7.13 2.86 5.77
CA GLY A 25 6.64 3.22 7.09
C GLY A 25 5.63 2.24 7.67
N LYS A 26 5.09 2.59 8.83
CA LYS A 26 4.22 1.70 9.59
C LYS A 26 2.78 1.80 9.08
N MET A 27 2.35 0.75 8.37
CA MET A 27 0.96 0.61 7.93
C MET A 27 0.06 0.22 9.11
N THR A 28 -1.03 0.95 9.29
CA THR A 28 -2.09 0.62 10.25
C THR A 28 -3.15 -0.28 9.64
N ARG A 29 -3.33 -0.25 8.32
CA ARG A 29 -4.31 -1.10 7.62
C ARG A 29 -3.84 -1.44 6.22
N PHE A 30 -4.03 -2.69 5.81
CA PHE A 30 -3.68 -3.15 4.47
C PHE A 30 -4.77 -4.13 3.99
N ASP A 31 -5.49 -3.76 2.94
CA ASP A 31 -6.56 -4.58 2.35
C ASP A 31 -6.40 -4.61 0.84
N ILE A 32 -6.22 -5.79 0.26
CA ILE A 32 -6.10 -5.94 -1.19
C ILE A 32 -7.22 -6.85 -1.69
N LYS A 33 -7.94 -6.34 -2.70
CA LYS A 33 -8.97 -7.05 -3.44
C LYS A 33 -8.53 -7.25 -4.88
N GLN A 34 -9.22 -8.12 -5.61
CA GLN A 34 -8.89 -8.37 -7.01
C GLN A 34 -9.05 -7.11 -7.86
N GLY A 35 -7.92 -6.53 -8.28
CA GLY A 35 -7.83 -5.35 -9.14
C GLY A 35 -7.64 -4.01 -8.41
N TYR A 36 -7.75 -3.98 -7.08
CA TYR A 36 -7.55 -2.76 -6.29
C TYR A 36 -7.19 -3.07 -4.83
N GLY A 37 -6.45 -2.16 -4.20
CA GLY A 37 -6.06 -2.27 -2.79
C GLY A 37 -6.11 -0.94 -2.07
N PHE A 38 -6.21 -1.02 -0.75
CA PHE A 38 -6.21 0.10 0.18
C PHE A 38 -5.09 -0.10 1.18
N VAL A 39 -4.30 0.96 1.36
CA VAL A 39 -3.20 0.99 2.33
C VAL A 39 -3.39 2.22 3.20
N GLU A 40 -3.51 2.03 4.51
CA GLU A 40 -3.52 3.13 5.47
C GLU A 40 -2.23 3.14 6.27
N TYR A 41 -1.64 4.33 6.37
CA TYR A 41 -0.50 4.61 7.22
C TYR A 41 -0.90 5.42 8.44
N GLU A 42 -0.16 5.21 9.52
CA GLU A 42 -0.27 5.98 10.76
C GLU A 42 0.14 7.46 10.53
N ASP A 43 1.31 7.69 9.93
CA ASP A 43 1.77 9.04 9.58
C ASP A 43 1.47 9.36 8.10
N LYS A 44 1.12 10.63 7.86
CA LYS A 44 0.86 11.13 6.50
C LYS A 44 2.13 11.21 5.67
N ARG A 45 3.29 11.47 6.29
CA ARG A 45 4.59 11.59 5.62
C ARG A 45 5.02 10.27 5.01
N ASP A 46 4.87 9.18 5.75
CA ASP A 46 5.16 7.82 5.26
C ASP A 46 4.29 7.46 4.05
N ALA A 47 3.00 7.82 4.10
CA ALA A 47 2.10 7.63 2.97
C ALA A 47 2.50 8.49 1.76
N GLU A 48 2.94 9.72 1.96
CA GLU A 48 3.40 10.59 0.87
C GLU A 48 4.70 10.07 0.23
N ASP A 49 5.59 9.48 1.02
CA ASP A 49 6.82 8.85 0.51
C ASP A 49 6.51 7.60 -0.32
N ALA A 50 5.60 6.76 0.18
CA ALA A 50 5.12 5.56 -0.50
C ALA A 50 4.39 5.83 -1.84
N ILE A 51 3.76 7.00 -2.01
CA ILE A 51 3.16 7.41 -3.30
C ILE A 51 4.23 7.91 -4.30
N LYS A 52 5.32 8.50 -3.79
CA LYS A 52 6.33 9.18 -4.62
C LYS A 52 7.40 8.25 -5.17
N ALA A 53 7.56 7.06 -4.58
CA ALA A 53 8.50 6.02 -5.03
C ALA A 53 7.99 5.27 -6.27
#